data_AF-A0A8C5ZMX6-F1
#
_entry.id   AF-A0A8C5ZMX6-F1
#
_cell.length_a   1.000
_cell.length_b   1.000
_cell.length_c   1.000
_cell.angle_alpha   90.00
_cell.angle_beta   90.00
_cell.angle_gamma   90.00
#
_symmetry.space_group_name_H-M   'P 1'
#
loop_
_entity.id
_entity.type
_entity.pdbx_description
1 polymer ?
#
loop_
_entity_poly.entity_id
_entity_poly.type
_entity_poly.pdbx_seq_one_letter_code
_entity_poly.pdbx_strand_id
1 'polypeptide(L)'
;MAQELYHQEFARAGKQEGLQVWRIEKLELVPVPQSAYGDFYVGDAYLVLHTAKASRGFAYRLHFWLGKECSQDESTAAAIFTVQMDDYLGGKPVQSRELQGYESTDFVGYFKGGLKYKAGGVASGLNHVLTNDLSAERLLHVKGRRVVRATEVPLSWNSFNKGDCFIIDLGAKIYQWCGSSCNKYERLKASQVAIGIRDNERKGRSQLIVVEEGSEPSELMKVLGTKPELPDGDNDDDTIADISNRRMAKLYMVSDASGSMRVTVVAEENPFSMAMLLSEECFILDHGAAKQIFVWKGKDANPQERKAAMKTAEEFLEQMNYSTNTQIQVLPEGGETPIFKQFFKDWKDKDQSNGFGKVYVTERVARIKQVPFDASKLHSSPQMAAQHNMVDDGSGKVEIWRVENNGRIQIDPNAYGEFYGGDCYIILYTYHRGQIIYTWQGANATRDELTTSAFLTVQLDRSLGGQATQVRVSQGKEPAHLLSLFKDKPLIIYKNGTSKKGGQAPAPPTRLFQVRRNLASITRIVEIEEVPGEFTQDDLAEDDVMLLDAWEQIFIWVGKDANEVEKSESLKSAKMYLETDPSGRDKRTPIVIIKQGHEPPTFTGWFLGWDSSRW
;
A
#
# COMPACT_ATOMS: atom_id res chain seq x y z
N MET A 1 -3.70 19.66 -42.04
CA MET A 1 -3.70 18.86 -40.80
C MET A 1 -4.82 17.85 -40.93
N ALA A 2 -4.49 16.57 -41.11
CA ALA A 2 -5.49 15.51 -41.09
C ALA A 2 -6.04 15.43 -39.66
N GLN A 3 -7.35 15.56 -39.48
CA GLN A 3 -8.00 15.37 -38.20
C GLN A 3 -7.92 13.86 -37.92
N GLU A 4 -7.12 13.44 -36.93
CA GLU A 4 -7.10 12.03 -36.51
C GLU A 4 -8.52 11.64 -36.14
N LEU A 5 -9.09 10.70 -36.91
CA LEU A 5 -10.44 10.22 -36.71
C LEU A 5 -10.42 9.23 -35.55
N TYR A 6 -10.60 9.73 -34.34
CA TYR A 6 -10.75 8.90 -33.15
C TYR A 6 -12.12 8.23 -33.12
N HIS A 7 -12.20 7.03 -32.55
CA HIS A 7 -13.45 6.29 -32.38
C HIS A 7 -14.50 7.14 -31.63
N GLN A 8 -15.77 7.07 -32.03
CA GLN A 8 -16.83 7.95 -31.49
C GLN A 8 -16.94 7.91 -29.96
N GLU A 9 -16.80 6.72 -29.37
CA GLU A 9 -16.86 6.54 -27.92
C GLU A 9 -15.74 7.25 -27.14
N PHE A 10 -14.62 7.59 -27.77
CA PHE A 10 -13.53 8.31 -27.10
C PHE A 10 -13.98 9.72 -26.68
N ALA A 11 -14.87 10.35 -27.45
CA ALA A 11 -15.43 11.65 -27.10
C ALA A 11 -16.19 11.63 -25.76
N ARG A 12 -16.69 10.45 -25.33
CA ARG A 12 -17.41 10.24 -24.07
C ARG A 12 -16.54 9.71 -22.94
N ALA A 13 -15.35 9.19 -23.25
CA ALA A 13 -14.46 8.59 -22.28
C ALA A 13 -13.86 9.63 -21.32
N GLY A 14 -13.86 9.33 -20.02
CA GLY A 14 -13.10 10.07 -19.01
C GLY A 14 -13.56 11.50 -18.72
N LYS A 15 -14.77 11.89 -19.16
CA LYS A 15 -15.28 13.27 -18.98
C LYS A 15 -15.76 13.57 -17.55
N GLN A 16 -16.12 12.54 -16.79
CA GLN A 16 -16.61 12.66 -15.43
C GLN A 16 -16.12 11.49 -14.57
N GLU A 17 -16.13 11.68 -13.25
CA GLU A 17 -15.78 10.64 -12.29
C GLU A 17 -16.73 9.44 -12.42
N GLY A 18 -16.18 8.23 -12.41
CA GLY A 18 -16.95 6.99 -12.49
C GLY A 18 -16.27 5.88 -13.28
N LEU A 19 -17.02 4.79 -13.47
CA LEU A 19 -16.62 3.62 -14.24
C LEU A 19 -17.35 3.62 -15.59
N GLN A 20 -16.63 3.32 -16.67
CA GLN A 20 -17.16 3.10 -18.01
C GLN A 20 -16.65 1.75 -18.50
N VAL A 21 -17.55 0.90 -19.02
CA VAL A 21 -17.23 -0.43 -19.55
C VAL A 21 -17.74 -0.51 -20.98
N TRP A 22 -16.88 -0.94 -21.88
CA TRP A 22 -17.20 -1.27 -23.27
C TRP A 22 -16.85 -2.72 -23.54
N ARG A 23 -17.69 -3.37 -24.36
CA ARG A 23 -17.44 -4.67 -24.94
C ARG A 23 -16.94 -4.48 -26.36
N ILE A 24 -16.00 -5.31 -26.79
CA ILE A 24 -15.50 -5.29 -28.16
C ILE A 24 -16.40 -6.19 -28.98
N GLU A 25 -17.13 -5.60 -29.92
CA GLU A 25 -18.04 -6.34 -30.79
C GLU A 25 -17.66 -6.03 -32.24
N LYS A 26 -17.18 -7.05 -32.96
CA LYS A 26 -16.78 -6.92 -34.38
C LYS A 26 -15.84 -5.73 -34.64
N LEU A 27 -14.82 -5.60 -33.78
CA LEU A 27 -13.79 -4.55 -33.82
C LEU A 27 -14.30 -3.12 -33.52
N GLU A 28 -15.46 -2.98 -32.87
CA GLU A 28 -16.01 -1.68 -32.41
C GLU A 28 -16.19 -1.67 -30.89
N LEU A 29 -16.12 -0.48 -30.26
CA LEU A 29 -16.41 -0.32 -28.82
C LEU A 29 -17.91 -0.11 -28.59
N VAL A 30 -18.56 -1.10 -27.99
CA VAL A 30 -19.99 -1.06 -27.65
C VAL A 30 -20.16 -0.84 -26.14
N PRO A 31 -20.83 0.23 -25.69
CA PRO A 31 -21.05 0.49 -24.27
C PRO A 31 -21.85 -0.63 -23.58
N VAL A 32 -21.36 -1.12 -22.44
CA VAL A 32 -22.10 -2.06 -21.60
C VAL A 32 -23.10 -1.28 -20.73
N PRO A 33 -24.36 -1.74 -20.57
CA PRO A 33 -25.30 -1.12 -19.65
C PRO A 33 -24.78 -1.14 -18.21
N GLN A 34 -24.96 -0.04 -17.47
CA GLN A 34 -24.45 0.09 -16.09
C GLN A 34 -24.95 -1.01 -15.14
N SER A 35 -26.18 -1.50 -15.33
CA SER A 35 -26.74 -2.61 -14.54
C SER A 35 -26.06 -3.96 -14.80
N ALA A 36 -25.34 -4.09 -15.93
CA ALA A 36 -24.56 -5.27 -16.32
C ALA A 36 -23.06 -5.08 -15.99
N TYR A 37 -22.67 -4.02 -15.28
CA TYR A 37 -21.28 -3.88 -14.83
C TYR A 37 -20.93 -5.01 -13.85
N GLY A 38 -19.87 -5.74 -14.19
CA GLY A 38 -19.47 -6.97 -13.50
C GLY A 38 -19.77 -8.23 -14.31
N ASP A 39 -20.54 -8.14 -15.39
CA ASP A 39 -20.87 -9.26 -16.27
C ASP A 39 -19.90 -9.28 -17.45
N PHE A 40 -19.09 -10.33 -17.54
CA PHE A 40 -18.10 -10.52 -18.59
C PHE A 40 -18.35 -11.86 -19.28
N TYR A 41 -18.54 -11.83 -20.58
CA TYR A 41 -18.63 -13.06 -21.38
C TYR A 41 -17.24 -13.68 -21.55
N VAL A 42 -17.13 -14.98 -21.32
CA VAL A 42 -15.89 -15.75 -21.36
C VAL A 42 -15.26 -15.76 -22.76
N GLY A 43 -16.09 -15.64 -23.80
CA GLY A 43 -15.67 -15.62 -25.19
C GLY A 43 -15.33 -14.25 -25.77
N ASP A 44 -15.25 -13.19 -24.96
CA ASP A 44 -15.08 -11.82 -25.45
C ASP A 44 -13.94 -11.05 -24.78
N ALA A 45 -13.61 -9.89 -25.35
CA ALA A 45 -12.74 -8.88 -24.75
C ALA A 45 -13.48 -7.57 -24.42
N TYR A 46 -13.00 -6.87 -23.39
CA TYR A 46 -13.61 -5.65 -22.86
C TYR A 46 -12.58 -4.56 -22.62
N LEU A 47 -13.02 -3.31 -22.70
CA LEU A 47 -12.27 -2.13 -22.28
C LEU A 47 -12.98 -1.48 -21.08
N VAL A 48 -12.25 -1.20 -20.01
CA VAL A 48 -12.79 -0.64 -18.76
C VAL A 48 -11.98 0.59 -18.38
N LEU A 49 -12.63 1.74 -18.28
CA LEU A 49 -12.03 2.99 -17.85
C LEU A 49 -12.61 3.41 -16.50
N HIS A 50 -11.77 3.49 -15.48
CA HIS A 50 -12.10 4.14 -14.22
C HIS A 50 -11.48 5.54 -14.18
N THR A 51 -12.32 6.54 -13.92
CA THR A 51 -11.94 7.95 -13.85
C THR A 51 -12.12 8.44 -12.42
N ALA A 52 -11.00 8.80 -11.77
CA ALA A 52 -10.98 9.35 -10.43
C ALA A 52 -10.61 10.83 -10.43
N LYS A 53 -11.24 11.61 -9.55
CA LYS A 53 -10.92 13.03 -9.38
C LYS A 53 -9.55 13.18 -8.72
N ALA A 54 -8.66 13.93 -9.34
CA ALA A 54 -7.34 14.25 -8.80
C ALA A 54 -7.26 15.74 -8.42
N SER A 55 -6.25 16.14 -7.65
CA SER A 55 -6.00 17.54 -7.30
C SER A 55 -5.83 18.43 -8.54
N ARG A 56 -5.30 17.87 -9.64
CA ARG A 56 -5.20 18.50 -10.95
C ARG A 56 -5.87 17.60 -11.99
N GLY A 57 -7.14 17.86 -12.31
CA GLY A 57 -7.88 17.15 -13.35
C GLY A 57 -8.37 15.76 -12.92
N PHE A 58 -8.13 14.76 -13.78
CA PHE A 58 -8.56 13.38 -13.57
C PHE A 58 -7.37 12.42 -13.66
N ALA A 59 -7.40 11.38 -12.83
CA ALA A 59 -6.55 10.21 -12.94
C ALA A 59 -7.35 9.07 -13.58
N TYR A 60 -6.74 8.38 -14.54
CA TYR A 60 -7.40 7.35 -15.34
C TYR A 60 -6.75 5.99 -15.09
N ARG A 61 -7.56 4.96 -14.86
CA ARG A 61 -7.13 3.55 -14.88
C ARG A 61 -7.83 2.88 -16.05
N LEU A 62 -7.06 2.44 -17.03
CA LEU A 62 -7.55 1.85 -18.26
C LEU A 62 -7.18 0.38 -18.27
N HIS A 63 -8.18 -0.47 -18.22
CA HIS A 63 -8.01 -1.91 -18.20
C HIS A 63 -8.57 -2.49 -19.49
N PHE A 64 -7.93 -3.51 -20.03
CA PHE A 64 -8.58 -4.38 -21.01
C PHE A 64 -8.63 -5.79 -20.45
N TRP A 65 -9.82 -6.36 -20.45
CA TRP A 65 -10.09 -7.68 -19.90
C TRP A 65 -10.25 -8.68 -21.03
N LEU A 66 -9.57 -9.81 -20.92
CA LEU A 66 -9.58 -10.89 -21.90
C LEU A 66 -10.22 -12.14 -21.31
N GLY A 67 -11.30 -12.60 -21.95
CA GLY A 67 -11.97 -13.84 -21.61
C GLY A 67 -11.15 -15.06 -22.01
N LYS A 68 -11.34 -16.17 -21.30
CA LYS A 68 -10.57 -17.41 -21.52
C LYS A 68 -10.80 -18.02 -22.90
N GLU A 69 -11.95 -17.75 -23.50
CA GLU A 69 -12.36 -18.22 -24.83
C GLU A 69 -12.38 -17.08 -25.87
N CYS A 70 -11.87 -15.90 -25.52
CA CYS A 70 -11.85 -14.77 -26.46
C CYS A 70 -10.96 -15.07 -27.66
N SER A 71 -11.35 -14.55 -28.83
CA SER A 71 -10.61 -14.77 -30.05
C SER A 71 -9.35 -13.89 -30.12
N GLN A 72 -8.41 -14.30 -30.98
CA GLN A 72 -7.15 -13.56 -31.14
C GLN A 72 -7.38 -12.15 -31.72
N ASP A 73 -8.35 -12.01 -32.63
CA ASP A 73 -8.71 -10.71 -33.20
C ASP A 73 -9.37 -9.78 -32.17
N GLU A 74 -10.25 -10.29 -31.30
CA GLU A 74 -10.87 -9.50 -30.23
C GLU A 74 -9.86 -9.06 -29.17
N SER A 75 -8.97 -9.95 -28.74
CA SER A 75 -7.90 -9.61 -27.79
C SER A 75 -6.91 -8.60 -28.37
N THR A 76 -6.55 -8.75 -29.66
CA THR A 76 -5.70 -7.79 -30.37
C THR A 76 -6.41 -6.43 -30.49
N ALA A 77 -7.70 -6.41 -30.81
CA ALA A 77 -8.49 -5.18 -30.85
C ALA A 77 -8.55 -4.49 -29.48
N ALA A 78 -8.63 -5.25 -28.38
CA ALA A 78 -8.62 -4.71 -27.03
C ALA A 78 -7.33 -3.97 -26.70
N ALA A 79 -6.19 -4.57 -27.05
CA ALA A 79 -4.89 -3.95 -26.89
C ALA A 79 -4.77 -2.67 -27.75
N ILE A 80 -5.22 -2.72 -29.01
CA ILE A 80 -5.22 -1.56 -29.91
C ILE A 80 -6.07 -0.42 -29.36
N PHE A 81 -7.32 -0.69 -28.94
CA PHE A 81 -8.19 0.32 -28.36
C PHE A 81 -7.64 0.90 -27.06
N THR A 82 -6.94 0.09 -26.25
CA THR A 82 -6.26 0.56 -25.05
C THR A 82 -5.19 1.59 -25.38
N VAL A 83 -4.33 1.30 -26.36
CA VAL A 83 -3.27 2.23 -26.80
C VAL A 83 -3.86 3.50 -27.40
N GLN A 84 -4.87 3.38 -28.26
CA GLN A 84 -5.52 4.53 -28.88
C GLN A 84 -6.26 5.42 -27.85
N MET A 85 -6.90 4.82 -26.85
CA MET A 85 -7.57 5.55 -25.77
C MET A 85 -6.56 6.22 -24.83
N ASP A 86 -5.41 5.58 -24.58
CA ASP A 86 -4.28 6.18 -23.85
C ASP A 86 -3.78 7.44 -24.56
N ASP A 87 -3.50 7.33 -25.87
CA ASP A 87 -3.08 8.45 -26.71
C ASP A 87 -4.13 9.58 -26.68
N TYR A 88 -5.42 9.26 -26.83
CA TYR A 88 -6.51 10.22 -26.77
C TYR A 88 -6.61 10.95 -25.41
N LEU A 89 -6.31 10.26 -24.31
CA LEU A 89 -6.28 10.82 -22.96
C LEU A 89 -4.92 11.46 -22.60
N GLY A 90 -4.04 11.63 -23.60
CA GLY A 90 -2.75 12.31 -23.48
C GLY A 90 -1.67 11.48 -22.79
N GLY A 91 -1.73 10.15 -22.89
CA GLY A 91 -0.78 9.21 -22.29
C GLY A 91 -0.79 9.20 -20.76
N LYS A 92 -1.83 9.76 -20.14
CA LYS A 92 -2.02 9.83 -18.67
C LYS A 92 -2.55 8.55 -18.02
N PRO A 93 -3.38 7.72 -18.68
CA PRO A 93 -3.86 6.50 -18.07
C PRO A 93 -2.77 5.54 -17.62
N VAL A 94 -2.99 4.92 -16.46
CA VAL A 94 -2.33 3.67 -16.09
C VAL A 94 -3.06 2.54 -16.81
N GLN A 95 -2.35 1.78 -17.64
CA GLN A 95 -2.93 0.68 -18.39
C GLN A 95 -2.75 -0.63 -17.61
N SER A 96 -3.70 -1.56 -17.70
CA SER A 96 -3.58 -2.87 -17.05
C SER A 96 -4.20 -3.96 -17.92
N ARG A 97 -3.47 -5.06 -18.10
CA ARG A 97 -3.97 -6.26 -18.78
C ARG A 97 -4.63 -7.17 -17.76
N GLU A 98 -5.92 -7.41 -17.93
CA GLU A 98 -6.71 -8.24 -17.03
C GLU A 98 -7.08 -9.55 -17.73
N LEU A 99 -6.73 -10.67 -17.10
CA LEU A 99 -7.06 -12.00 -17.61
C LEU A 99 -8.13 -12.64 -16.74
N GLN A 100 -9.09 -13.31 -17.35
CA GLN A 100 -10.15 -14.01 -16.62
C GLN A 100 -9.59 -14.90 -15.51
N GLY A 101 -10.00 -14.65 -14.27
CA GLY A 101 -9.59 -15.40 -13.08
C GLY A 101 -8.27 -14.94 -12.43
N TYR A 102 -7.53 -14.04 -13.09
CA TYR A 102 -6.23 -13.51 -12.63
C TYR A 102 -6.23 -11.98 -12.57
N GLU A 103 -7.40 -11.35 -12.53
CA GLU A 103 -7.54 -9.90 -12.53
C GLU A 103 -6.85 -9.24 -11.33
N SER A 104 -6.37 -8.03 -11.55
CA SER A 104 -5.77 -7.17 -10.53
C SER A 104 -6.77 -6.84 -9.43
N THR A 105 -6.24 -6.59 -8.23
CA THR A 105 -7.07 -6.18 -7.09
C THR A 105 -7.78 -4.85 -7.33
N ASP A 106 -7.15 -3.95 -8.09
CA ASP A 106 -7.73 -2.68 -8.54
C ASP A 106 -8.97 -2.93 -9.42
N PHE A 107 -8.86 -3.78 -10.44
CA PHE A 107 -9.96 -4.09 -11.37
C PHE A 107 -11.15 -4.75 -10.65
N VAL A 108 -10.87 -5.77 -9.85
CA VAL A 108 -11.90 -6.45 -9.03
C VAL A 108 -12.57 -5.45 -8.09
N GLY A 109 -11.82 -4.48 -7.57
CA GLY A 109 -12.29 -3.45 -6.65
C GLY A 109 -13.49 -2.67 -7.18
N TYR A 110 -13.61 -2.47 -8.50
CA TYR A 110 -14.70 -1.72 -9.09
C TYR A 110 -16.07 -2.42 -8.97
N PHE A 111 -16.08 -3.75 -8.92
CA PHE A 111 -17.30 -4.56 -8.98
C PHE A 111 -17.65 -5.10 -7.60
N LYS A 112 -18.25 -4.27 -6.73
CA LYS A 112 -18.56 -4.65 -5.34
C LYS A 112 -19.52 -5.85 -5.23
N GLY A 113 -20.35 -6.09 -6.24
CA GLY A 113 -21.22 -7.26 -6.38
C GLY A 113 -20.50 -8.56 -6.80
N GLY A 114 -19.20 -8.49 -7.08
CA GLY A 114 -18.41 -9.58 -7.66
C GLY A 114 -18.35 -9.52 -9.18
N LEU A 115 -17.48 -10.35 -9.75
CA LEU A 115 -17.40 -10.61 -11.19
C LEU A 115 -18.25 -11.84 -11.54
N LYS A 116 -19.04 -11.73 -12.60
CA LYS A 116 -19.85 -12.80 -13.19
C LYS A 116 -19.30 -13.15 -14.57
N TYR A 117 -18.75 -14.35 -14.72
CA TYR A 117 -18.32 -14.86 -16.02
C TYR A 117 -19.46 -15.62 -16.69
N LYS A 118 -19.90 -15.14 -17.85
CA LYS A 118 -21.02 -15.69 -18.62
C LYS A 118 -20.51 -16.54 -19.78
N ALA A 119 -21.11 -17.69 -20.01
CA ALA A 119 -20.75 -18.54 -21.13
C ALA A 119 -21.07 -17.86 -22.49
N GLY A 120 -20.28 -18.17 -23.51
CA GLY A 120 -20.43 -17.62 -24.87
C GLY A 120 -19.84 -16.20 -25.03
N GLY A 121 -20.34 -15.48 -26.03
CA GLY A 121 -19.79 -14.22 -26.52
C GLY A 121 -20.39 -13.74 -27.85
N VAL A 122 -19.72 -12.80 -28.52
CA VAL A 122 -20.12 -12.18 -29.80
C VAL A 122 -20.21 -13.25 -30.89
N ALA A 123 -19.23 -14.17 -30.93
CA ALA A 123 -19.21 -15.28 -31.87
C ALA A 123 -20.44 -16.21 -31.73
N SER A 124 -20.98 -16.34 -30.52
CA SER A 124 -22.21 -17.10 -30.24
C SER A 124 -23.51 -16.28 -30.39
N GLY A 125 -23.41 -14.99 -30.74
CA GLY A 125 -24.56 -14.09 -30.91
C GLY A 125 -25.16 -13.55 -29.60
N LEU A 126 -24.50 -13.76 -28.47
CA LEU A 126 -24.98 -13.28 -27.17
C LEU A 126 -24.63 -11.80 -26.98
N ASN A 127 -25.55 -11.04 -26.39
CA ASN A 127 -25.39 -9.61 -26.12
C ASN A 127 -25.70 -9.27 -24.66
N HIS A 128 -25.26 -8.10 -24.20
CA HIS A 128 -25.70 -7.52 -22.93
C HIS A 128 -27.11 -6.91 -23.08
N VAL A 129 -28.09 -7.74 -23.39
CA VAL A 129 -29.50 -7.32 -23.41
C VAL A 129 -30.07 -7.50 -22.01
N LEU A 130 -30.65 -6.44 -21.45
CA LEU A 130 -31.45 -6.52 -20.23
C LEU A 130 -32.73 -7.28 -20.53
N THR A 131 -32.71 -8.59 -20.42
CA THR A 131 -33.91 -9.39 -20.61
C THR A 131 -34.78 -9.27 -19.36
N ASN A 132 -36.04 -8.84 -19.52
CA ASN A 132 -37.07 -8.98 -18.48
C ASN A 132 -37.49 -10.45 -18.28
N ASP A 133 -36.73 -11.37 -18.86
CA ASP A 133 -37.06 -12.77 -19.00
C ASP A 133 -36.81 -13.53 -17.70
N LEU A 134 -37.79 -14.36 -17.33
CA LEU A 134 -37.74 -15.25 -16.18
C LEU A 134 -37.43 -16.70 -16.60
N SER A 135 -36.97 -16.92 -17.84
CA SER A 135 -36.67 -18.23 -18.43
C SER A 135 -35.22 -18.72 -18.22
N ALA A 136 -34.43 -18.06 -17.37
CA ALA A 136 -33.03 -18.43 -17.19
C ALA A 136 -32.87 -19.85 -16.65
N GLU A 137 -31.86 -20.56 -17.14
CA GLU A 137 -31.50 -21.90 -16.68
C GLU A 137 -29.97 -22.03 -16.75
N ARG A 138 -29.30 -21.69 -15.64
CA ARG A 138 -27.82 -21.68 -15.55
C ARG A 138 -27.32 -21.96 -14.14
N LEU A 139 -26.06 -22.40 -14.05
CA LEU A 139 -25.34 -22.65 -12.81
C LEU A 139 -24.12 -21.73 -12.72
N LEU A 140 -23.96 -21.03 -11.59
CA LEU A 140 -22.77 -20.23 -11.29
C LEU A 140 -22.00 -20.87 -10.14
N HIS A 141 -20.73 -21.18 -10.34
CA HIS A 141 -19.79 -21.61 -9.31
C HIS A 141 -19.17 -20.38 -8.64
N VAL A 142 -19.40 -20.23 -7.34
CA VAL A 142 -18.92 -19.11 -6.53
C VAL A 142 -17.72 -19.56 -5.70
N LYS A 143 -16.53 -19.11 -6.10
CA LYS A 143 -15.26 -19.52 -5.47
C LYS A 143 -14.38 -18.31 -5.13
N GLY A 144 -13.64 -18.42 -4.01
CA GLY A 144 -12.51 -17.56 -3.67
C GLY A 144 -12.47 -17.09 -2.21
N ARG A 145 -11.25 -16.89 -1.67
CA ARG A 145 -11.05 -16.56 -0.25
C ARG A 145 -10.96 -15.06 0.04
N ARG A 146 -10.19 -14.29 -0.75
CA ARG A 146 -10.03 -12.83 -0.62
C ARG A 146 -10.92 -12.08 -1.62
N VAL A 147 -11.00 -12.59 -2.84
CA VAL A 147 -11.81 -12.11 -3.96
C VAL A 147 -12.70 -13.26 -4.40
N VAL A 148 -14.02 -13.06 -4.42
CA VAL A 148 -15.00 -14.09 -4.81
C VAL A 148 -15.48 -13.81 -6.23
N ARG A 149 -15.43 -14.85 -7.07
CA ARG A 149 -15.85 -14.84 -8.48
C ARG A 149 -17.01 -15.80 -8.68
N ALA A 150 -17.94 -15.46 -9.56
CA ALA A 150 -19.04 -16.33 -9.96
C ALA A 150 -18.84 -16.74 -11.43
N THR A 151 -18.55 -18.00 -11.68
CA THR A 151 -18.26 -18.53 -13.03
C THR A 151 -19.43 -19.37 -13.51
N GLU A 152 -19.98 -19.09 -14.69
CA GLU A 152 -20.97 -19.97 -15.29
C GLU A 152 -20.35 -21.32 -15.66
N VAL A 153 -20.98 -22.39 -15.18
CA VAL A 153 -20.56 -23.78 -15.33
C VAL A 153 -21.75 -24.62 -15.84
N PRO A 154 -21.52 -25.81 -16.41
CA PRO A 154 -22.62 -26.68 -16.84
C PRO A 154 -23.63 -26.94 -15.72
N LEU A 155 -24.92 -26.83 -15.99
CA LEU A 155 -26.00 -27.09 -15.02
C LEU A 155 -26.11 -28.60 -14.74
N SER A 156 -25.18 -29.14 -13.95
CA SER A 156 -25.05 -30.56 -13.65
C SER A 156 -24.35 -30.78 -12.30
N TRP A 157 -24.68 -31.88 -11.61
CA TRP A 157 -23.98 -32.28 -10.39
C TRP A 157 -22.47 -32.45 -10.56
N ASN A 158 -21.99 -32.73 -11.78
CA ASN A 158 -20.55 -32.84 -12.08
C ASN A 158 -19.77 -31.53 -11.85
N SER A 159 -20.46 -30.39 -11.78
CA SER A 159 -19.84 -29.09 -11.50
C SER A 159 -19.76 -28.77 -10.01
N PHE A 160 -20.45 -29.51 -9.14
CA PHE A 160 -20.52 -29.24 -7.70
C PHE A 160 -19.37 -29.85 -6.92
N ASN A 161 -19.00 -29.22 -5.81
CA ASN A 161 -18.11 -29.75 -4.79
C ASN A 161 -18.57 -29.32 -3.39
N LYS A 162 -18.08 -30.00 -2.34
CA LYS A 162 -18.48 -29.73 -0.94
C LYS A 162 -17.92 -28.41 -0.39
N GLY A 163 -16.83 -27.90 -0.96
CA GLY A 163 -16.05 -26.78 -0.42
C GLY A 163 -16.44 -25.39 -0.91
N ASP A 164 -17.30 -25.28 -1.93
CA ASP A 164 -17.66 -23.98 -2.54
C ASP A 164 -19.18 -23.71 -2.47
N CYS A 165 -19.59 -22.52 -2.90
CA CYS A 165 -21.00 -22.15 -3.06
C CYS A 165 -21.39 -22.15 -4.55
N PHE A 166 -22.66 -22.41 -4.84
CA PHE A 166 -23.19 -22.42 -6.20
C PHE A 166 -24.51 -21.64 -6.27
N ILE A 167 -24.79 -20.98 -7.38
CA ILE A 167 -26.06 -20.28 -7.63
C ILE A 167 -26.74 -20.93 -8.83
N ILE A 168 -27.90 -21.54 -8.59
CA ILE A 168 -28.76 -22.10 -9.62
C ILE A 168 -29.82 -21.04 -9.95
N ASP A 169 -29.68 -20.37 -11.09
CA ASP A 169 -30.62 -19.37 -11.57
C ASP A 169 -31.62 -20.04 -12.51
N LEU A 170 -32.83 -20.29 -12.00
CA LEU A 170 -33.99 -20.79 -12.76
C LEU A 170 -34.96 -19.65 -13.11
N GLY A 171 -34.46 -18.41 -13.18
CA GLY A 171 -35.20 -17.21 -13.52
C GLY A 171 -36.14 -16.72 -12.41
N ALA A 172 -37.32 -17.33 -12.25
CA ALA A 172 -38.30 -16.96 -11.22
C ALA A 172 -37.87 -17.33 -9.80
N LYS A 173 -37.01 -18.36 -9.68
CA LYS A 173 -36.37 -18.78 -8.43
C LYS A 173 -34.86 -18.84 -8.63
N ILE A 174 -34.13 -18.27 -7.68
CA ILE A 174 -32.67 -18.34 -7.60
C ILE A 174 -32.34 -19.17 -6.36
N TYR A 175 -31.64 -20.28 -6.52
CA TYR A 175 -31.18 -21.10 -5.41
C TYR A 175 -29.70 -20.83 -5.14
N GLN A 176 -29.38 -20.39 -3.93
CA GLN A 176 -28.01 -20.35 -3.44
C GLN A 176 -27.74 -21.68 -2.72
N TRP A 177 -27.02 -22.59 -3.36
CA TRP A 177 -26.60 -23.86 -2.75
C TRP A 177 -25.24 -23.70 -2.07
N CYS A 178 -25.14 -24.10 -0.81
CA CYS A 178 -23.92 -23.99 -0.01
C CYS A 178 -23.41 -25.38 0.37
N GLY A 179 -22.18 -25.70 -0.06
CA GLY A 179 -21.53 -26.97 0.27
C GLY A 179 -21.27 -27.12 1.78
N SER A 180 -21.20 -28.36 2.25
CA SER A 180 -21.01 -28.69 3.66
C SER A 180 -19.70 -28.17 4.25
N SER A 181 -18.64 -28.03 3.44
CA SER A 181 -17.33 -27.53 3.86
C SER A 181 -17.01 -26.11 3.36
N CYS A 182 -17.96 -25.40 2.74
CA CYS A 182 -17.73 -24.04 2.28
C CYS A 182 -17.60 -23.02 3.42
N ASN A 183 -16.75 -22.01 3.23
CA ASN A 183 -16.42 -21.07 4.28
C ASN A 183 -17.48 -19.94 4.44
N LYS A 184 -17.50 -19.29 5.61
CA LYS A 184 -18.48 -18.23 5.92
C LYS A 184 -18.40 -17.03 4.96
N TYR A 185 -17.24 -16.76 4.37
CA TYR A 185 -17.04 -15.63 3.47
C TYR A 185 -17.59 -15.91 2.06
N GLU A 186 -17.39 -17.13 1.55
CA GLU A 186 -18.00 -17.63 0.32
C GLU A 186 -19.53 -17.59 0.42
N ARG A 187 -20.10 -18.02 1.54
CA ARG A 187 -21.55 -17.96 1.80
C ARG A 187 -22.10 -16.54 1.71
N LEU A 188 -21.45 -15.59 2.38
CA LEU A 188 -21.83 -14.17 2.35
C LEU A 188 -21.76 -13.60 0.93
N LYS A 189 -20.73 -13.99 0.17
CA LYS A 189 -20.51 -13.49 -1.19
C LYS A 189 -21.44 -14.13 -2.21
N ALA A 190 -21.72 -15.43 -2.10
CA ALA A 190 -22.76 -16.09 -2.88
C ALA A 190 -24.11 -15.42 -2.67
N SER A 191 -24.43 -14.99 -1.45
CA SER A 191 -25.64 -14.20 -1.19
C SER A 191 -25.62 -12.84 -1.90
N GLN A 192 -24.47 -12.14 -1.91
CA GLN A 192 -24.35 -10.86 -2.64
C GLN A 192 -24.56 -11.02 -4.14
N VAL A 193 -23.95 -12.05 -4.75
CA VAL A 193 -24.12 -12.35 -6.17
C VAL A 193 -25.59 -12.71 -6.47
N ALA A 194 -26.21 -13.56 -5.64
CA ALA A 194 -27.60 -13.98 -5.84
C ALA A 194 -28.61 -12.83 -5.65
N ILE A 195 -28.36 -11.93 -4.68
CA ILE A 195 -29.11 -10.67 -4.52
C ILE A 195 -28.91 -9.77 -5.74
N GLY A 196 -27.68 -9.66 -6.26
CA GLY A 196 -27.38 -8.90 -7.47
C GLY A 196 -28.15 -9.39 -8.69
N ILE A 197 -28.22 -10.71 -8.91
CA ILE A 197 -29.02 -11.31 -9.99
C ILE A 197 -30.51 -10.97 -9.78
N ARG A 198 -31.02 -11.15 -8.56
CA ARG A 198 -32.42 -10.85 -8.23
C ARG A 198 -32.76 -9.38 -8.51
N ASP A 199 -31.96 -8.46 -8.01
CA ASP A 199 -32.27 -7.03 -8.01
C ASP A 199 -31.94 -6.36 -9.34
N ASN A 200 -30.77 -6.67 -9.93
CA ASN A 200 -30.28 -6.00 -11.13
C ASN A 200 -30.77 -6.68 -12.41
N GLU A 201 -30.72 -8.02 -12.48
CA GLU A 201 -31.13 -8.75 -13.68
C GLU A 201 -32.63 -9.03 -13.69
N ARG A 202 -33.22 -9.40 -12.55
CA ARG A 202 -34.66 -9.76 -12.45
C ARG A 202 -35.55 -8.64 -11.92
N LYS A 203 -34.99 -7.47 -11.58
CA LYS A 203 -35.71 -6.29 -11.05
C LYS A 203 -36.51 -6.58 -9.77
N GLY A 204 -35.94 -7.40 -8.89
CA GLY A 204 -36.54 -7.79 -7.61
C GLY A 204 -37.68 -8.81 -7.71
N ARG A 205 -38.02 -9.30 -8.91
CA ARG A 205 -39.17 -10.19 -9.14
C ARG A 205 -38.89 -11.68 -8.89
N SER A 206 -37.63 -12.05 -8.70
CA SER A 206 -37.22 -13.44 -8.47
C SER A 206 -37.16 -13.76 -6.97
N GLN A 207 -37.50 -14.99 -6.58
CA GLN A 207 -37.39 -15.46 -5.21
C GLN A 207 -36.01 -16.07 -4.95
N LEU A 208 -35.29 -15.55 -3.96
CA LEU A 208 -34.01 -16.11 -3.52
C LEU A 208 -34.22 -17.15 -2.42
N ILE A 209 -33.68 -18.36 -2.59
CA ILE A 209 -33.79 -19.49 -1.67
C ILE A 209 -32.39 -20.00 -1.34
N VAL A 210 -32.01 -19.99 -0.07
CA VAL A 210 -30.73 -20.57 0.39
C VAL A 210 -30.93 -22.04 0.70
N VAL A 211 -30.06 -22.89 0.17
CA VAL A 211 -30.11 -24.35 0.26
C VAL A 211 -28.78 -24.84 0.82
N GLU A 212 -28.83 -25.59 1.91
CA GLU A 212 -27.67 -26.27 2.46
C GLU A 212 -27.52 -27.65 1.85
N GLU A 213 -26.27 -28.13 1.74
CA GLU A 213 -25.99 -29.50 1.34
C GLU A 213 -26.80 -30.52 2.18
N GLY A 214 -27.54 -31.40 1.51
CA GLY A 214 -28.40 -32.41 2.14
C GLY A 214 -29.82 -31.94 2.45
N SER A 215 -30.15 -30.67 2.17
CA SER A 215 -31.48 -30.08 2.31
C SER A 215 -32.06 -29.61 0.98
N GLU A 216 -31.67 -30.25 -0.14
CA GLU A 216 -32.07 -29.84 -1.48
C GLU A 216 -33.58 -30.03 -1.72
N PRO A 217 -34.32 -28.98 -2.15
CA PRO A 217 -35.76 -29.09 -2.39
C PRO A 217 -36.06 -29.93 -3.63
N SER A 218 -37.23 -30.58 -3.64
CA SER A 218 -37.65 -31.48 -4.74
C SER A 218 -37.68 -30.80 -6.12
N GLU A 219 -37.92 -29.49 -6.16
CA GLU A 219 -37.86 -28.68 -7.39
C GLU A 219 -36.45 -28.62 -7.98
N LEU A 220 -35.43 -28.47 -7.13
CA LEU A 220 -34.02 -28.44 -7.55
C LEU A 220 -33.57 -29.82 -8.03
N MET A 221 -34.02 -30.87 -7.33
CA MET A 221 -33.74 -32.27 -7.69
C MET A 221 -34.35 -32.70 -9.03
N LYS A 222 -35.45 -32.07 -9.46
CA LYS A 222 -36.03 -32.32 -10.80
C LYS A 222 -35.15 -31.81 -11.94
N VAL A 223 -34.41 -30.72 -11.71
CA VAL A 223 -33.56 -30.09 -12.72
C VAL A 223 -32.18 -30.76 -12.77
N LEU A 224 -31.54 -30.94 -11.62
CA LEU A 224 -30.19 -31.51 -11.55
C LEU A 224 -30.16 -33.05 -11.52
N GLY A 225 -31.29 -33.70 -11.24
CA GLY A 225 -31.38 -35.14 -11.01
C GLY A 225 -30.95 -35.56 -9.61
N THR A 226 -30.80 -36.87 -9.39
CA THR A 226 -30.39 -37.44 -8.09
C THR A 226 -28.97 -37.03 -7.73
N LYS A 227 -28.77 -36.53 -6.50
CA LYS A 227 -27.49 -36.01 -6.02
C LYS A 227 -26.50 -37.16 -5.81
N PRO A 228 -25.34 -37.18 -6.49
CA PRO A 228 -24.27 -38.13 -6.21
C PRO A 228 -23.49 -37.73 -4.95
N GLU A 229 -22.50 -38.53 -4.57
CA GLU A 229 -21.50 -38.10 -3.59
C GLU A 229 -20.57 -37.07 -4.24
N LEU A 230 -20.48 -35.88 -3.62
CA LEU A 230 -19.71 -34.76 -4.17
C LEU A 230 -18.24 -34.82 -3.71
N PRO A 231 -17.28 -34.41 -4.57
CA PRO A 231 -15.87 -34.31 -4.19
C PRO A 231 -15.64 -33.19 -3.16
N ASP A 232 -14.53 -33.29 -2.42
CA ASP A 232 -14.05 -32.20 -1.57
C ASP A 232 -13.61 -31.01 -2.43
N GLY A 233 -13.67 -29.80 -1.87
CA GLY A 233 -13.20 -28.60 -2.58
C GLY A 233 -11.68 -28.53 -2.65
N ASP A 234 -11.14 -28.04 -3.76
CA ASP A 234 -9.71 -27.79 -3.91
C ASP A 234 -9.25 -26.73 -2.90
N ASN A 235 -8.31 -27.11 -2.04
CA ASN A 235 -7.56 -26.18 -1.18
C ASN A 235 -6.54 -25.44 -2.04
N ASP A 236 -6.97 -24.40 -2.74
CA ASP A 236 -6.02 -23.45 -3.34
C ASP A 236 -5.27 -22.74 -2.22
N ASP A 237 -4.05 -23.21 -1.96
CA ASP A 237 -3.17 -22.73 -0.92
C ASP A 237 -2.49 -21.41 -1.34
N ASP A 238 -3.28 -20.34 -1.40
CA ASP A 238 -2.83 -18.97 -1.64
C ASP A 238 -1.94 -18.44 -0.50
N THR A 239 -1.80 -19.17 0.60
CA THR A 239 -1.14 -18.68 1.82
C THR A 239 0.38 -18.86 1.81
N ILE A 240 0.91 -19.80 1.02
CA ILE A 240 2.34 -20.17 1.04
C ILE A 240 3.19 -19.33 0.04
N ALA A 241 2.57 -18.66 -0.94
CA ALA A 241 3.28 -17.80 -1.90
C ALA A 241 3.54 -16.35 -1.40
N ASP A 242 2.77 -15.87 -0.42
CA ASP A 242 2.80 -14.46 0.02
C ASP A 242 4.03 -14.10 0.89
N ILE A 243 4.73 -15.08 1.45
CA ILE A 243 5.79 -14.86 2.45
C ILE A 243 7.21 -15.01 1.86
N SER A 244 7.41 -15.85 0.83
CA SER A 244 8.73 -16.08 0.22
C SER A 244 9.12 -15.08 -0.89
N ASN A 245 8.16 -14.32 -1.44
CA ASN A 245 8.35 -13.50 -2.64
C ASN A 245 8.70 -12.02 -2.39
N ARG A 246 9.03 -11.64 -1.14
CA ARG A 246 9.33 -10.24 -0.76
C ARG A 246 10.78 -9.81 -0.98
N ARG A 247 11.62 -10.59 -1.68
CA ARG A 247 13.08 -10.33 -1.77
C ARG A 247 13.69 -10.31 -3.17
N MET A 248 12.94 -10.41 -4.26
CA MET A 248 13.55 -10.49 -5.60
C MET A 248 12.70 -9.75 -6.64
N ALA A 249 12.65 -8.42 -6.58
CA ALA A 249 12.28 -7.64 -7.76
C ALA A 249 13.55 -7.16 -8.47
N LYS A 250 13.52 -7.16 -9.81
CA LYS A 250 14.61 -6.67 -10.67
C LYS A 250 14.13 -5.50 -11.50
N LEU A 251 15.04 -4.60 -11.87
CA LEU A 251 14.75 -3.48 -12.75
C LEU A 251 15.54 -3.63 -14.05
N TYR A 252 14.82 -3.54 -15.17
CA TYR A 252 15.37 -3.62 -16.52
C TYR A 252 15.08 -2.34 -17.28
N MET A 253 15.98 -1.95 -18.18
CA MET A 253 15.78 -0.90 -19.17
C MET A 253 15.42 -1.53 -20.51
N VAL A 254 14.46 -0.94 -21.19
CA VAL A 254 14.02 -1.26 -22.53
C VAL A 254 14.50 -0.13 -23.42
N SER A 255 15.39 -0.42 -24.37
CA SER A 255 15.95 0.58 -25.28
C SER A 255 16.05 0.04 -26.70
N ASP A 256 15.62 0.84 -27.67
CA ASP A 256 15.76 0.57 -29.10
C ASP A 256 17.03 1.16 -29.73
N ALA A 257 17.88 1.84 -28.95
CA ALA A 257 19.06 2.58 -29.40
C ALA A 257 20.08 1.74 -30.23
N SER A 258 20.00 0.41 -30.13
CA SER A 258 20.80 -0.53 -30.94
C SER A 258 20.23 -0.82 -32.34
N GLY A 259 19.10 -0.22 -32.72
CA GLY A 259 18.33 -0.55 -33.93
C GLY A 259 17.38 -1.74 -33.78
N SER A 260 17.33 -2.33 -32.58
CA SER A 260 16.40 -3.40 -32.18
C SER A 260 16.09 -3.25 -30.70
N MET A 261 14.83 -3.49 -30.29
CA MET A 261 14.40 -3.41 -28.90
C MET A 261 15.17 -4.43 -28.05
N ARG A 262 15.90 -3.97 -27.03
CA ARG A 262 16.65 -4.83 -26.12
C ARG A 262 16.30 -4.52 -24.68
N VAL A 263 16.26 -5.58 -23.87
CA VAL A 263 16.04 -5.51 -22.43
C VAL A 263 17.37 -5.76 -21.72
N THR A 264 17.85 -4.79 -20.94
CA THR A 264 19.10 -4.88 -20.17
C THR A 264 18.82 -4.72 -18.68
N VAL A 265 19.55 -5.45 -17.84
CA VAL A 265 19.41 -5.32 -16.37
C VAL A 265 20.03 -4.00 -15.93
N VAL A 266 19.29 -3.22 -15.13
CA VAL A 266 19.74 -1.98 -14.49
C VAL A 266 20.00 -2.21 -13.01
N ALA A 267 19.15 -3.00 -12.34
CA ALA A 267 19.34 -3.39 -10.96
C ALA A 267 18.87 -4.84 -10.72
N GLU A 268 19.73 -5.62 -10.08
CA GLU A 268 19.49 -7.03 -9.77
C GLU A 268 18.63 -7.23 -8.51
N GLU A 269 18.54 -6.22 -7.64
CA GLU A 269 17.84 -6.31 -6.36
C GLU A 269 17.21 -4.97 -5.94
N ASN A 270 16.03 -5.06 -5.33
CA ASN A 270 15.34 -3.94 -4.69
C ASN A 270 15.78 -3.76 -3.22
N PRO A 271 15.64 -2.56 -2.61
CA PRO A 271 14.95 -1.37 -3.12
C PRO A 271 15.81 -0.54 -4.10
N PHE A 272 15.20 -0.13 -5.20
CA PHE A 272 15.82 0.67 -6.27
C PHE A 272 15.95 2.15 -5.89
N SER A 273 16.78 2.89 -6.63
CA SER A 273 16.79 4.36 -6.55
C SER A 273 15.89 4.94 -7.64
N MET A 274 15.11 5.97 -7.32
CA MET A 274 14.28 6.69 -8.29
C MET A 274 15.11 7.28 -9.44
N ALA A 275 16.36 7.65 -9.18
CA ALA A 275 17.28 8.17 -10.19
C ALA A 275 17.63 7.14 -11.29
N MET A 276 17.32 5.85 -11.10
CA MET A 276 17.47 4.82 -12.12
C MET A 276 16.43 4.92 -13.24
N LEU A 277 15.29 5.60 -13.01
CA LEU A 277 14.24 5.80 -14.01
C LEU A 277 14.55 7.06 -14.83
N LEU A 278 15.18 6.86 -15.99
CA LEU A 278 15.50 7.91 -16.94
C LEU A 278 14.28 8.28 -17.78
N SER A 279 13.97 9.56 -17.91
CA SER A 279 12.78 10.03 -18.64
C SER A 279 12.81 9.71 -20.14
N GLU A 280 14.00 9.46 -20.68
CA GLU A 280 14.26 9.16 -22.08
C GLU A 280 14.04 7.69 -22.44
N GLU A 281 13.83 6.80 -21.46
CA GLU A 281 13.78 5.36 -21.68
C GLU A 281 12.51 4.73 -21.07
N CYS A 282 12.21 3.50 -21.47
CA CYS A 282 11.20 2.67 -20.82
C CYS A 282 11.87 1.64 -19.90
N PHE A 283 11.20 1.26 -18.80
CA PHE A 283 11.75 0.30 -17.84
C PHE A 283 10.75 -0.81 -17.54
N ILE A 284 11.24 -2.02 -17.27
CA ILE A 284 10.45 -3.13 -16.75
C ILE A 284 10.88 -3.39 -15.31
N LEU A 285 9.95 -3.26 -14.37
CA LEU A 285 10.10 -3.75 -13.02
C LEU A 285 9.55 -5.18 -12.97
N ASP A 286 10.46 -6.14 -12.90
CA ASP A 286 10.15 -7.56 -12.82
C ASP A 286 9.85 -7.97 -11.38
N HIS A 287 8.59 -8.31 -11.11
CA HIS A 287 8.17 -8.98 -9.89
C HIS A 287 7.41 -10.28 -10.25
N GLY A 288 7.80 -10.93 -11.35
CA GLY A 288 7.11 -12.08 -11.95
C GLY A 288 6.98 -13.29 -11.00
N ALA A 289 7.90 -13.44 -10.04
CA ALA A 289 7.76 -14.41 -8.94
C ALA A 289 6.47 -14.22 -8.12
N ALA A 290 6.01 -12.97 -7.97
CA ALA A 290 4.73 -12.62 -7.36
C ALA A 290 3.59 -12.46 -8.38
N LYS A 291 3.79 -12.96 -9.61
CA LYS A 291 2.83 -12.93 -10.73
C LYS A 291 2.44 -11.51 -11.19
N GLN A 292 3.34 -10.53 -11.05
CA GLN A 292 3.10 -9.16 -11.51
C GLN A 292 4.37 -8.54 -12.12
N ILE A 293 4.24 -7.81 -13.22
CA ILE A 293 5.31 -6.96 -13.78
C ILE A 293 4.77 -5.57 -14.09
N PHE A 294 5.66 -4.57 -14.06
CA PHE A 294 5.33 -3.19 -14.39
C PHE A 294 6.18 -2.69 -15.55
N VAL A 295 5.59 -1.94 -16.48
CA VAL A 295 6.33 -1.19 -17.50
C VAL A 295 6.18 0.29 -17.21
N TRP A 296 7.28 0.97 -16.91
CA TRP A 296 7.31 2.41 -16.71
C TRP A 296 7.73 3.11 -17.99
N LYS A 297 6.94 4.08 -18.45
CA LYS A 297 7.14 4.85 -19.68
C LYS A 297 7.69 6.22 -19.32
N GLY A 298 8.96 6.49 -19.65
CA GLY A 298 9.55 7.82 -19.53
C GLY A 298 8.79 8.85 -20.35
N LYS A 299 8.67 10.08 -19.83
CA LYS A 299 7.90 11.13 -20.53
C LYS A 299 8.52 11.54 -21.87
N ASP A 300 9.84 11.42 -21.97
CA ASP A 300 10.67 11.79 -23.12
C ASP A 300 11.11 10.56 -23.95
N ALA A 301 10.66 9.36 -23.57
CA ALA A 301 10.94 8.12 -24.28
C ALA A 301 10.33 8.08 -25.68
N ASN A 302 10.93 7.27 -26.57
CA ASN A 302 10.53 7.17 -27.96
C ASN A 302 9.01 6.86 -28.07
N PRO A 303 8.22 7.63 -28.85
CA PRO A 303 6.80 7.37 -29.04
C PRO A 303 6.48 5.94 -29.52
N GLN A 304 7.38 5.31 -30.29
CA GLN A 304 7.23 3.93 -30.74
C GLN A 304 7.39 2.95 -29.57
N GLU A 305 8.37 3.15 -28.70
CA GLU A 305 8.57 2.35 -27.47
C GLU A 305 7.36 2.47 -26.53
N ARG A 306 6.88 3.70 -26.32
CA ARG A 306 5.71 3.98 -25.48
C ARG A 306 4.44 3.28 -25.97
N LYS A 307 4.26 3.17 -27.29
CA LYS A 307 3.15 2.44 -27.93
C LYS A 307 3.35 0.93 -27.89
N ALA A 308 4.60 0.47 -27.97
CA ALA A 308 4.95 -0.94 -27.92
C ALA A 308 5.00 -1.52 -26.49
N ALA A 309 4.91 -0.68 -25.45
CA ALA A 309 5.10 -1.07 -24.04
C ALA A 309 4.35 -2.35 -23.61
N MET A 310 3.09 -2.52 -24.02
CA MET A 310 2.32 -3.73 -23.69
C MET A 310 2.89 -4.97 -24.39
N LYS A 311 3.22 -4.85 -25.68
CA LYS A 311 3.83 -5.93 -26.46
C LYS A 311 5.20 -6.32 -25.90
N THR A 312 6.02 -5.33 -25.53
CA THR A 312 7.31 -5.55 -24.89
C THR A 312 7.16 -6.30 -23.57
N ALA A 313 6.12 -6.00 -22.78
CA ALA A 313 5.85 -6.74 -21.55
C ALA A 313 5.50 -8.21 -21.82
N GLU A 314 4.73 -8.50 -22.87
CA GLU A 314 4.37 -9.86 -23.27
C GLU A 314 5.59 -10.65 -23.74
N GLU A 315 6.41 -10.06 -24.62
CA GLU A 315 7.68 -10.64 -25.08
C GLU A 315 8.63 -10.89 -23.88
N PHE A 316 8.65 -10.01 -22.89
CA PHE A 316 9.44 -10.18 -21.66
C PHE A 316 8.97 -11.37 -20.83
N LEU A 317 7.65 -11.59 -20.69
CA LEU A 317 7.12 -12.76 -19.97
C LEU A 317 7.53 -14.07 -20.65
N GLU A 318 7.49 -14.13 -21.98
CA GLU A 318 7.95 -15.28 -22.76
C GLU A 318 9.44 -15.52 -22.56
N GLN A 319 10.26 -14.47 -22.65
CA GLN A 319 11.71 -14.55 -22.48
C GLN A 319 12.11 -15.06 -21.08
N MET A 320 11.40 -14.61 -20.04
CA MET A 320 11.66 -15.01 -18.65
C MET A 320 10.98 -16.32 -18.25
N ASN A 321 10.24 -16.96 -19.17
CA ASN A 321 9.47 -18.17 -18.92
C ASN A 321 8.48 -18.03 -17.74
N TYR A 322 7.89 -16.83 -17.59
CA TYR A 322 6.83 -16.58 -16.63
C TYR A 322 5.48 -17.07 -17.15
N SER A 323 4.52 -17.27 -16.24
CA SER A 323 3.16 -17.68 -16.63
C SER A 323 2.53 -16.61 -17.53
N THR A 324 1.81 -17.04 -18.56
CA THR A 324 0.98 -16.15 -19.39
C THR A 324 -0.08 -15.39 -18.59
N ASN A 325 -0.44 -15.92 -17.41
CA ASN A 325 -1.39 -15.32 -16.46
C ASN A 325 -0.80 -14.21 -15.59
N THR A 326 0.48 -13.86 -15.78
CA THR A 326 1.16 -12.79 -15.03
C THR A 326 0.51 -11.45 -15.33
N GLN A 327 0.23 -10.67 -14.29
CA GLN A 327 -0.39 -9.35 -14.38
C GLN A 327 0.61 -8.35 -14.97
N ILE A 328 0.14 -7.53 -15.92
CA ILE A 328 0.93 -6.47 -16.56
C ILE A 328 0.27 -5.13 -16.27
N GLN A 329 1.05 -4.19 -15.71
CA GLN A 329 0.63 -2.80 -15.53
C GLN A 329 1.60 -1.85 -16.23
N VAL A 330 1.10 -0.99 -17.10
CA VAL A 330 1.90 0.04 -17.79
C VAL A 330 1.61 1.40 -17.18
N LEU A 331 2.67 2.08 -16.75
CA LEU A 331 2.63 3.31 -15.96
C LEU A 331 3.33 4.45 -16.74
N PRO A 332 2.68 5.59 -16.96
CA PRO A 332 3.39 6.78 -17.43
C PRO A 332 4.19 7.45 -16.30
N GLU A 333 5.29 8.11 -16.64
CA GLU A 333 6.02 8.99 -15.70
C GLU A 333 5.07 10.02 -15.08
N GLY A 334 5.07 10.09 -13.74
CA GLY A 334 4.17 10.92 -12.94
C GLY A 334 2.79 10.31 -12.68
N GLY A 335 2.46 9.17 -13.30
CA GLY A 335 1.23 8.41 -13.10
C GLY A 335 1.41 7.14 -12.27
N GLU A 336 2.53 7.00 -11.56
CA GLU A 336 2.91 5.75 -10.90
C GLU A 336 2.02 5.40 -9.72
N THR A 337 1.75 4.10 -9.56
CA THR A 337 0.88 3.57 -8.50
C THR A 337 1.65 3.34 -7.20
N PRO A 338 1.00 3.40 -6.02
CA PRO A 338 1.68 3.12 -4.75
C PRO A 338 2.40 1.77 -4.70
N ILE A 339 1.83 0.75 -5.37
CA ILE A 339 2.43 -0.59 -5.46
C ILE A 339 3.72 -0.63 -6.29
N PHE A 340 3.87 0.28 -7.25
CA PHE A 340 5.13 0.46 -7.99
C PHE A 340 6.14 1.26 -7.16
N LYS A 341 5.69 2.37 -6.56
CA LYS A 341 6.56 3.28 -5.78
C LYS A 341 7.24 2.59 -4.59
N GLN A 342 6.60 1.60 -3.97
CA GLN A 342 7.15 0.88 -2.82
C GLN A 342 8.49 0.16 -3.09
N PHE A 343 8.82 -0.12 -4.36
CA PHE A 343 10.07 -0.78 -4.73
C PHE A 343 11.28 0.18 -4.70
N PHE A 344 11.05 1.48 -4.50
CA PHE A 344 12.08 2.52 -4.52
C PHE A 344 12.31 3.09 -3.12
N LYS A 345 13.58 3.28 -2.73
CA LYS A 345 13.97 3.74 -1.39
C LYS A 345 13.81 5.25 -1.16
N ASP A 346 13.82 6.02 -2.23
CA ASP A 346 14.00 7.48 -2.27
C ASP A 346 12.97 8.18 -3.19
N TRP A 347 11.77 7.60 -3.34
CA TRP A 347 10.72 8.16 -4.22
C TRP A 347 10.27 9.55 -3.78
N LYS A 348 10.31 10.54 -4.71
CA LYS A 348 9.85 11.92 -4.49
C LYS A 348 8.94 12.38 -5.65
N ASP A 349 7.75 12.88 -5.35
CA ASP A 349 6.84 13.43 -6.38
C ASP A 349 7.21 14.90 -6.71
N LYS A 350 7.39 15.23 -7.99
CA LYS A 350 7.91 16.52 -8.53
C LYS A 350 7.11 17.79 -8.13
N ASP A 351 5.91 17.64 -7.59
CA ASP A 351 5.00 18.72 -7.15
C ASP A 351 4.54 18.58 -5.68
N GLN A 352 5.13 17.68 -4.89
CA GLN A 352 4.93 17.69 -3.44
C GLN A 352 5.84 18.76 -2.83
N SER A 353 5.23 19.78 -2.22
CA SER A 353 5.92 20.67 -1.28
C SER A 353 6.56 19.87 -0.15
N ASN A 354 7.75 20.25 0.34
CA ASN A 354 8.35 19.68 1.54
C ASN A 354 7.38 19.79 2.74
N GLY A 355 6.73 18.68 3.06
CA GLY A 355 5.66 18.54 4.05
C GLY A 355 4.72 17.40 3.65
N PHE A 356 4.27 16.59 4.62
CA PHE A 356 3.49 15.35 4.40
C PHE A 356 2.51 15.43 3.23
N GLY A 357 2.95 14.90 2.08
CA GLY A 357 2.10 14.70 0.92
C GLY A 357 0.93 13.82 1.30
N LYS A 358 -0.26 14.18 0.81
CA LYS A 358 -1.43 13.32 0.88
C LYS A 358 -1.04 11.95 0.33
N VAL A 359 -0.97 10.94 1.20
CA VAL A 359 -0.90 9.55 0.77
C VAL A 359 -2.16 9.30 -0.05
N TYR A 360 -2.02 9.17 -1.35
CA TYR A 360 -3.08 8.61 -2.18
C TYR A 360 -3.19 7.13 -1.81
N VAL A 361 -4.13 6.85 -0.90
CA VAL A 361 -4.58 5.49 -0.62
C VAL A 361 -5.65 5.17 -1.66
N THR A 362 -5.36 4.28 -2.62
CA THR A 362 -6.41 3.62 -3.39
C THR A 362 -6.98 2.44 -2.59
N GLU A 363 -8.25 2.61 -2.22
CA GLU A 363 -9.30 1.65 -1.86
C GLU A 363 -9.10 0.64 -0.71
N ARG A 364 -9.61 1.02 0.48
CA ARG A 364 -10.61 0.19 1.21
C ARG A 364 -11.40 0.91 2.31
N VAL A 365 -11.22 2.21 2.52
CA VAL A 365 -12.01 2.93 3.50
C VAL A 365 -12.91 3.92 2.79
N ALA A 366 -14.22 3.68 2.86
CA ALA A 366 -15.27 4.54 2.33
C ALA A 366 -14.95 6.02 2.58
N ARG A 367 -14.96 6.87 1.53
CA ARG A 367 -14.89 8.35 1.55
C ARG A 367 -14.52 8.92 2.92
N ILE A 368 -13.32 8.64 3.43
CA ILE A 368 -12.96 9.17 4.74
C ILE A 368 -12.75 10.66 4.53
N LYS A 369 -13.65 11.49 5.07
CA LYS A 369 -13.36 12.92 5.20
C LYS A 369 -12.08 13.04 6.03
N GLN A 370 -11.04 13.59 5.39
CA GLN A 370 -9.80 13.93 6.08
C GLN A 370 -10.13 14.94 7.16
N VAL A 371 -9.97 14.56 8.42
CA VAL A 371 -10.25 15.43 9.57
C VAL A 371 -8.92 16.02 10.03
N PRO A 372 -8.74 17.35 9.99
CA PRO A 372 -7.56 17.99 10.57
C PRO A 372 -7.39 17.58 12.04
N PHE A 373 -6.15 17.39 12.49
CA PHE A 373 -5.88 17.04 13.87
C PHE A 373 -6.25 18.20 14.81
N ASP A 374 -7.07 17.91 15.83
CA ASP A 374 -7.44 18.85 16.89
C ASP A 374 -7.49 18.09 18.22
N ALA A 375 -6.43 18.25 19.02
CA ALA A 375 -6.28 17.56 20.31
C ALA A 375 -7.48 17.81 21.25
N SER A 376 -8.11 18.98 21.18
CA SER A 376 -9.26 19.32 22.03
C SER A 376 -10.51 18.49 21.71
N LYS A 377 -10.64 18.03 20.46
CA LYS A 377 -11.79 17.24 19.99
C LYS A 377 -11.50 15.75 19.88
N LEU A 378 -10.25 15.34 20.09
CA LEU A 378 -9.80 13.96 19.89
C LEU A 378 -10.58 12.94 20.72
N HIS A 379 -10.87 13.25 21.98
CA HIS A 379 -11.66 12.40 22.89
C HIS A 379 -13.12 12.17 22.41
N SER A 380 -13.62 13.03 21.51
CA SER A 380 -14.98 13.01 20.98
C SER A 380 -15.08 12.52 19.53
N SER A 381 -13.95 12.26 18.86
CA SER A 381 -13.91 11.91 17.43
C SER A 381 -13.13 10.62 17.16
N PRO A 382 -13.81 9.46 17.12
CA PRO A 382 -13.20 8.17 16.78
C PRO A 382 -12.51 8.16 15.40
N GLN A 383 -13.03 8.93 14.44
CA GLN A 383 -12.47 9.04 13.10
C GLN A 383 -11.14 9.80 13.09
N MET A 384 -11.00 10.84 13.92
CA MET A 384 -9.73 11.56 14.10
C MET A 384 -8.69 10.67 14.77
N ALA A 385 -9.09 9.94 15.81
CA ALA A 385 -8.22 8.98 16.49
C ALA A 385 -7.66 7.91 15.54
N ALA A 386 -8.50 7.37 14.66
CA ALA A 386 -8.10 6.37 13.66
C ALA A 386 -7.22 6.93 12.54
N GLN A 387 -7.51 8.14 12.03
CA GLN A 387 -6.71 8.75 10.95
C GLN A 387 -5.30 9.16 11.40
N HIS A 388 -5.16 9.60 12.65
CA HIS A 388 -3.90 10.10 13.19
C HIS A 388 -3.17 9.07 14.08
N ASN A 389 -3.75 7.87 14.28
CA ASN A 389 -3.25 6.85 15.21
C ASN A 389 -3.00 7.38 16.63
N MET A 390 -3.94 8.18 17.15
CA MET A 390 -3.88 8.83 18.46
C MET A 390 -5.11 8.44 19.28
N VAL A 391 -4.95 7.66 20.35
CA VAL A 391 -6.09 7.23 21.19
C VAL A 391 -6.60 8.34 22.11
N ASP A 392 -5.71 9.24 22.51
CA ASP A 392 -5.96 10.51 23.17
C ASP A 392 -4.79 11.47 22.91
N ASP A 393 -4.72 12.56 23.67
CA ASP A 393 -3.69 13.60 23.50
C ASP A 393 -2.37 13.27 24.22
N GLY A 394 -2.25 12.11 24.88
CA GLY A 394 -1.07 11.71 25.67
C GLY A 394 -1.04 12.26 27.11
N SER A 395 -2.13 12.83 27.64
CA SER A 395 -2.18 13.45 28.99
C SER A 395 -2.42 12.48 30.16
N GLY A 396 -2.58 11.18 29.87
CA GLY A 396 -2.76 10.14 30.88
C GLY A 396 -1.53 9.87 31.75
N LYS A 397 -1.69 8.95 32.69
CA LYS A 397 -0.61 8.55 33.61
C LYS A 397 0.40 7.66 32.88
N VAL A 398 1.69 8.03 32.95
CA VAL A 398 2.80 7.29 32.34
C VAL A 398 3.68 6.68 33.43
N GLU A 399 4.04 5.41 33.29
CA GLU A 399 5.04 4.73 34.10
C GLU A 399 6.03 4.01 33.17
N ILE A 400 7.33 4.28 33.32
CA ILE A 400 8.39 3.74 32.47
C ILE A 400 9.33 2.86 33.28
N TRP A 401 9.62 1.67 32.76
CA TRP A 401 10.64 0.77 33.25
C TRP A 401 11.66 0.46 32.16
N ARG A 402 12.93 0.36 32.54
CA ARG A 402 13.94 -0.32 31.74
C ARG A 402 13.91 -1.81 32.04
N VAL A 403 14.16 -2.61 31.01
CA VAL A 403 14.29 -4.06 31.12
C VAL A 403 15.72 -4.41 31.46
N GLU A 404 15.89 -5.24 32.48
CA GLU A 404 17.14 -5.87 32.86
C GLU A 404 16.92 -7.37 33.10
N ASN A 405 18.01 -8.14 33.17
CA ASN A 405 17.96 -9.59 33.35
C ASN A 405 17.23 -10.05 34.63
N ASN A 406 17.07 -9.17 35.62
CA ASN A 406 16.37 -9.43 36.88
C ASN A 406 14.92 -8.89 36.91
N GLY A 407 14.43 -8.26 35.84
CA GLY A 407 13.05 -7.79 35.74
C GLY A 407 12.90 -6.35 35.22
N ARG A 408 11.90 -5.63 35.76
CA ARG A 408 11.54 -4.26 35.38
C ARG A 408 12.14 -3.28 36.39
N ILE A 409 13.05 -2.42 35.94
CA ILE A 409 13.66 -1.37 36.78
C ILE A 409 12.98 -0.05 36.48
N GLN A 410 12.38 0.56 37.50
CA GLN A 410 11.65 1.81 37.33
C GLN A 410 12.61 2.95 36.98
N ILE A 411 12.26 3.72 35.94
CA ILE A 411 13.01 4.91 35.52
C ILE A 411 12.56 6.12 36.35
N ASP A 412 13.50 7.00 36.67
CA ASP A 412 13.24 8.28 37.31
C ASP A 412 12.35 9.15 36.38
N PRO A 413 11.21 9.68 36.86
CA PRO A 413 10.37 10.59 36.08
C PRO A 413 11.09 11.79 35.43
N ASN A 414 12.24 12.21 35.98
CA ASN A 414 13.06 13.27 35.38
C ASN A 414 13.69 12.85 34.05
N ALA A 415 14.06 11.57 33.92
CA ALA A 415 14.64 10.98 32.71
C ALA A 415 13.57 10.46 31.72
N TYR A 416 12.28 10.74 31.95
CA TYR A 416 11.23 10.37 31.01
C TYR A 416 11.40 11.18 29.73
N GLY A 417 11.54 10.46 28.62
CA GLY A 417 11.85 11.04 27.31
C GLY A 417 13.26 10.73 26.84
N GLU A 418 14.10 10.09 27.65
CA GLU A 418 15.44 9.64 27.27
C GLU A 418 15.46 8.13 27.06
N PHE A 419 15.80 7.70 25.84
CA PHE A 419 15.87 6.29 25.46
C PHE A 419 17.24 5.96 24.87
N TYR A 420 17.83 4.85 25.33
CA TYR A 420 19.13 4.39 24.85
C TYR A 420 18.96 3.16 23.97
N GLY A 421 19.58 3.16 22.79
CA GLY A 421 19.45 2.07 21.83
C GLY A 421 20.06 0.74 22.26
N GLY A 422 20.87 0.71 23.32
CA GLY A 422 21.36 -0.53 23.95
C GLY A 422 20.40 -1.13 24.99
N ASP A 423 19.24 -0.51 25.25
CA ASP A 423 18.28 -0.95 26.25
C ASP A 423 16.90 -1.27 25.64
N CYS A 424 16.08 -2.00 26.40
CA CYS A 424 14.64 -2.14 26.14
C CYS A 424 13.84 -1.47 27.26
N TYR A 425 12.70 -0.86 26.92
CA TYR A 425 11.83 -0.16 27.86
C TYR A 425 10.39 -0.67 27.76
N ILE A 426 9.71 -0.72 28.90
CA ILE A 426 8.29 -1.01 29.01
C ILE A 426 7.63 0.27 29.54
N ILE A 427 6.63 0.77 28.84
CA ILE A 427 5.93 2.00 29.17
C ILE A 427 4.45 1.66 29.35
N LEU A 428 3.94 1.78 30.57
CA LEU A 428 2.52 1.67 30.86
C LEU A 428 1.91 3.07 30.78
N TYR A 429 0.96 3.23 29.87
CA TYR A 429 0.15 4.41 29.75
C TYR A 429 -1.29 4.10 30.16
N THR A 430 -1.83 4.85 31.13
CA THR A 430 -3.21 4.72 31.59
C THR A 430 -3.97 5.99 31.27
N TYR A 431 -5.03 5.86 30.48
CA TYR A 431 -5.90 6.96 30.05
C TYR A 431 -7.35 6.65 30.39
N HIS A 432 -8.24 7.64 30.22
CA HIS A 432 -9.64 7.57 30.68
C HIS A 432 -10.45 6.35 30.20
N ARG A 433 -10.03 5.67 29.13
CA ARG A 433 -10.74 4.55 28.49
C ARG A 433 -9.99 3.23 28.54
N GLY A 434 -8.78 3.18 29.12
CA GLY A 434 -8.03 1.94 29.20
C GLY A 434 -6.54 2.12 29.44
N GLN A 435 -5.78 1.08 29.10
CA GLN A 435 -4.34 1.01 29.30
C GLN A 435 -3.63 0.55 28.03
N ILE A 436 -2.44 1.10 27.78
CA ILE A 436 -1.54 0.72 26.70
C ILE A 436 -0.20 0.37 27.31
N ILE A 437 0.39 -0.74 26.89
CA ILE A 437 1.77 -1.11 27.23
C ILE A 437 2.61 -1.00 25.96
N TYR A 438 3.51 -0.03 25.91
CA TYR A 438 4.53 0.03 24.86
C TYR A 438 5.75 -0.77 25.27
N THR A 439 6.25 -1.61 24.38
CA THR A 439 7.54 -2.30 24.51
C THR A 439 8.49 -1.69 23.49
N TRP A 440 9.27 -0.69 23.94
CA TRP A 440 10.28 -0.04 23.10
C TRP A 440 11.58 -0.84 23.11
N GLN A 441 12.12 -1.14 21.94
CA GLN A 441 13.28 -1.98 21.75
C GLN A 441 14.37 -1.22 21.01
N GLY A 442 15.49 -1.02 21.71
CA GLY A 442 16.69 -0.41 21.14
C GLY A 442 17.30 -1.29 20.05
N ALA A 443 17.88 -0.67 19.03
CA ALA A 443 18.50 -1.34 17.89
C ALA A 443 19.75 -2.15 18.27
N ASN A 444 20.42 -1.75 19.35
CA ASN A 444 21.64 -2.34 19.89
C ASN A 444 21.39 -3.13 21.18
N ALA A 445 20.12 -3.31 21.58
CA ALA A 445 19.76 -4.13 22.73
C ALA A 445 20.08 -5.60 22.47
N THR A 446 20.50 -6.31 23.52
CA THR A 446 20.92 -7.71 23.40
C THR A 446 19.71 -8.65 23.20
N ARG A 447 19.93 -9.82 22.58
CA ARG A 447 18.85 -10.77 22.25
C ARG A 447 18.09 -11.28 23.48
N ASP A 448 18.79 -11.45 24.59
CA ASP A 448 18.22 -11.80 25.89
C ASP A 448 17.32 -10.68 26.43
N GLU A 449 17.72 -9.41 26.31
CA GLU A 449 16.88 -8.27 26.73
C GLU A 449 15.64 -8.09 25.84
N LEU A 450 15.78 -8.30 24.52
CA LEU A 450 14.64 -8.31 23.60
C LEU A 450 13.63 -9.40 23.97
N THR A 451 14.10 -10.59 24.33
CA THR A 451 13.25 -11.72 24.74
C THR A 451 12.59 -11.44 26.11
N THR A 452 13.38 -10.91 27.05
CA THR A 452 12.94 -10.56 28.41
C THR A 452 11.90 -9.44 28.37
N SER A 453 12.08 -8.43 27.52
CA SER A 453 11.12 -7.33 27.36
C SER A 453 9.74 -7.82 26.91
N ALA A 454 9.69 -8.77 25.97
CA ALA A 454 8.45 -9.39 25.52
C ALA A 454 7.78 -10.19 26.64
N PHE A 455 8.56 -10.99 27.38
CA PHE A 455 8.05 -11.76 28.53
C PHE A 455 7.46 -10.85 29.63
N LEU A 456 8.20 -9.82 30.03
CA LEU A 456 7.79 -8.88 31.08
C LEU A 456 6.57 -8.04 30.66
N THR A 457 6.43 -7.75 29.37
CA THR A 457 5.23 -7.08 28.82
C THR A 457 3.99 -7.94 29.04
N VAL A 458 4.04 -9.22 28.68
CA VAL A 458 2.93 -10.17 28.89
C VAL A 458 2.65 -10.37 30.39
N GLN A 459 3.69 -10.43 31.22
CA GLN A 459 3.54 -10.54 32.66
C GLN A 459 2.83 -9.31 33.25
N LEU A 460 3.18 -8.11 32.79
CA LEU A 460 2.53 -6.87 33.22
C LEU A 460 1.06 -6.85 32.78
N ASP A 461 0.75 -7.18 31.53
CA ASP A 461 -0.63 -7.24 31.05
C ASP A 461 -1.48 -8.22 31.87
N ARG A 462 -0.97 -9.42 32.16
CA ARG A 462 -1.66 -10.38 33.04
C ARG A 462 -1.93 -9.82 34.43
N SER A 463 -0.99 -9.07 35.01
CA SER A 463 -1.19 -8.42 36.32
C SER A 463 -2.24 -7.31 36.29
N LEU A 464 -2.51 -6.73 35.11
CA LEU A 464 -3.53 -5.73 34.85
C LEU A 464 -4.87 -6.35 34.40
N GLY A 465 -5.02 -7.68 34.46
CA GLY A 465 -6.24 -8.38 34.07
C GLY A 465 -6.32 -8.75 32.59
N GLY A 466 -5.23 -8.62 31.83
CA GLY A 466 -5.12 -9.10 30.44
C GLY A 466 -5.90 -8.28 29.41
N GLN A 467 -6.20 -7.01 29.71
CA GLN A 467 -6.99 -6.12 28.86
C GLN A 467 -6.19 -4.95 28.30
N ALA A 468 -4.89 -4.83 28.62
CA ALA A 468 -4.08 -3.72 28.14
C ALA A 468 -3.72 -3.93 26.65
N THR A 469 -3.75 -2.86 25.87
CA THR A 469 -3.30 -2.90 24.48
C THR A 469 -1.77 -2.97 24.45
N GLN A 470 -1.20 -4.06 23.92
CA GLN A 470 0.25 -4.22 23.83
C GLN A 470 0.76 -3.72 22.46
N VAL A 471 1.75 -2.83 22.46
CA VAL A 471 2.33 -2.25 21.25
C VAL A 471 3.84 -2.37 21.28
N ARG A 472 4.40 -3.19 20.39
CA ARG A 472 5.85 -3.31 20.21
C ARG A 472 6.36 -2.17 19.32
N VAL A 473 7.43 -1.51 19.75
CA VAL A 473 8.03 -0.37 19.07
C VAL A 473 9.53 -0.61 18.91
N SER A 474 10.02 -0.58 17.67
CA SER A 474 11.47 -0.59 17.42
C SER A 474 12.00 0.85 17.40
N GLN A 475 13.23 1.04 17.86
CA GLN A 475 13.95 2.31 17.72
C GLN A 475 13.85 2.84 16.29
N GLY A 476 13.47 4.10 16.13
CA GLY A 476 13.28 4.74 14.83
C GLY A 476 11.86 4.65 14.27
N LYS A 477 11.00 3.78 14.83
CA LYS A 477 9.62 3.52 14.36
C LYS A 477 8.56 3.87 15.40
N GLU A 478 8.80 4.89 16.22
CA GLU A 478 7.93 5.33 17.30
C GLU A 478 6.59 5.87 16.76
N PRO A 479 5.44 5.33 17.20
CA PRO A 479 4.14 5.80 16.75
C PRO A 479 3.81 7.17 17.34
N ALA A 480 3.00 7.96 16.63
CA ALA A 480 2.63 9.33 17.01
C ALA A 480 2.12 9.44 18.47
N HIS A 481 1.31 8.48 18.91
CA HIS A 481 0.79 8.46 20.28
C HIS A 481 1.88 8.24 21.34
N LEU A 482 2.86 7.36 21.10
CA LEU A 482 3.98 7.20 22.03
C LEU A 482 4.77 8.50 22.18
N LEU A 483 4.98 9.21 21.07
CA LEU A 483 5.62 10.51 21.10
C LEU A 483 4.81 11.48 21.98
N SER A 484 3.48 11.50 21.84
CA SER A 484 2.55 12.39 22.56
C SER A 484 2.66 12.36 24.09
N LEU A 485 3.17 11.25 24.65
CA LEU A 485 3.30 11.04 26.10
C LEU A 485 4.28 12.02 26.77
N PHE A 486 5.23 12.57 26.01
CA PHE A 486 6.29 13.43 26.54
C PHE A 486 5.98 14.93 26.42
N LYS A 487 4.84 15.29 25.83
CA LYS A 487 4.32 16.67 25.75
C LYS A 487 5.38 17.66 25.23
N ASP A 488 5.76 18.64 26.06
CA ASP A 488 6.74 19.67 25.70
C ASP A 488 8.19 19.21 25.87
N LYS A 489 8.44 18.07 26.53
CA LYS A 489 9.79 17.52 26.67
C LYS A 489 10.23 16.86 25.36
N PRO A 490 11.50 16.99 24.97
CA PRO A 490 11.98 16.38 23.75
C PRO A 490 12.13 14.87 24.00
N LEU A 491 11.78 14.07 23.00
CA LEU A 491 12.14 12.66 23.00
C LEU A 491 13.57 12.54 22.49
N ILE A 492 14.51 12.23 23.38
CA ILE A 492 15.92 12.04 23.07
C ILE A 492 16.19 10.55 22.93
N ILE A 493 16.69 10.15 21.77
CA ILE A 493 17.02 8.76 21.47
C ILE A 493 18.52 8.69 21.16
N TYR A 494 19.27 8.16 22.12
CA TYR A 494 20.68 7.83 21.96
C TYR A 494 20.82 6.56 21.14
N LYS A 495 21.72 6.56 20.16
CA LYS A 495 21.90 5.41 19.26
C LYS A 495 22.44 4.21 20.04
N ASN A 496 23.41 4.45 20.90
CA ASN A 496 24.14 3.44 21.66
C ASN A 496 24.01 3.68 23.17
N GLY A 497 24.73 2.86 23.95
CA GLY A 497 24.85 3.03 25.40
C GLY A 497 23.66 2.46 26.17
N THR A 498 23.65 2.72 27.46
CA THR A 498 22.64 2.21 28.40
C THR A 498 22.42 3.23 29.50
N SER A 499 21.21 3.28 30.05
CA SER A 499 20.90 4.03 31.26
C SER A 499 21.20 3.24 32.55
N LYS A 500 21.76 2.01 32.45
CA LYS A 500 22.09 1.14 33.60
C LYS A 500 23.13 1.78 34.53
N LYS A 501 22.92 1.63 35.84
CA LYS A 501 23.89 2.10 36.86
C LYS A 501 25.22 1.37 36.68
N GLY A 502 26.30 2.11 36.40
CA GLY A 502 27.65 1.56 36.26
C GLY A 502 27.98 0.94 34.90
N GLY A 503 27.11 1.08 33.88
CA GLY A 503 27.30 0.51 32.54
C GLY A 503 27.65 1.52 31.44
N GLN A 504 27.76 2.81 31.77
CA GLN A 504 27.95 3.87 30.77
C GLN A 504 29.44 4.07 30.48
N ALA A 505 29.89 3.74 29.26
CA ALA A 505 31.12 4.29 28.73
C ALA A 505 30.96 5.82 28.61
N PRO A 506 32.04 6.62 28.81
CA PRO A 506 31.95 8.06 28.61
C PRO A 506 31.47 8.36 27.19
N ALA A 507 30.54 9.30 27.07
CA ALA A 507 30.05 9.73 25.77
C ALA A 507 31.23 10.24 24.92
N PRO A 508 31.23 10.01 23.60
CA PRO A 508 32.24 10.59 22.72
C PRO A 508 32.21 12.13 22.85
N PRO A 509 33.38 12.80 22.73
CA PRO A 509 33.50 14.23 22.98
C PRO A 509 32.71 15.08 21.97
N THR A 510 32.41 14.52 20.79
CA THR A 510 31.63 15.16 19.75
C THR A 510 30.49 14.23 19.32
N ARG A 511 29.27 14.77 19.21
CA ARG A 511 28.07 14.00 18.83
C ARG A 511 27.22 14.82 17.86
N LEU A 512 26.61 14.14 16.88
CA LEU A 512 25.69 14.75 15.93
C LEU A 512 24.28 14.21 16.15
N PHE A 513 23.31 15.11 16.25
CA PHE A 513 21.89 14.75 16.40
C PHE A 513 21.05 15.39 15.31
N GLN A 514 20.06 14.64 14.83
CA GLN A 514 18.99 15.13 13.99
C GLN A 514 17.85 15.65 14.87
N VAL A 515 17.35 16.86 14.61
CA VAL A 515 16.18 17.42 15.28
C VAL A 515 15.01 17.40 14.33
N ARG A 516 13.98 16.60 14.65
CA ARG A 516 12.74 16.52 13.86
C ARG A 516 11.52 16.86 14.68
N ARG A 517 10.56 17.57 14.09
CA ARG A 517 9.26 17.84 14.74
C ARG A 517 8.13 17.11 14.03
N ASN A 518 7.43 16.23 14.78
CA ASN A 518 6.33 15.44 14.23
C ASN A 518 4.96 16.11 14.42
N LEU A 519 3.93 15.62 13.70
CA LEU A 519 2.53 16.11 13.67
C LEU A 519 1.87 16.31 15.05
N ALA A 520 2.34 15.62 16.09
CA ALA A 520 1.87 15.77 17.47
C ALA A 520 2.56 16.92 18.26
N SER A 521 3.30 17.80 17.59
CA SER A 521 4.00 18.97 18.16
C SER A 521 5.23 18.67 19.02
N ILE A 522 5.77 17.46 18.98
CA ILE A 522 6.92 17.05 19.79
C ILE A 522 8.22 17.14 19.01
N THR A 523 9.24 17.69 19.67
CA THR A 523 10.63 17.69 19.22
C THR A 523 11.25 16.33 19.51
N ARG A 524 11.74 15.66 18.48
CA ARG A 524 12.52 14.43 18.56
C ARG A 524 13.97 14.75 18.25
N ILE A 525 14.88 14.31 19.11
CA ILE A 525 16.33 14.49 18.96
C ILE A 525 16.94 13.09 18.86
N VAL A 526 17.47 12.74 17.70
CA VAL A 526 18.01 11.40 17.42
C VAL A 526 19.49 11.50 17.12
N GLU A 527 20.30 10.73 17.84
CA GLU A 527 21.74 10.64 17.57
C GLU A 527 21.99 9.89 16.25
N ILE A 528 22.84 10.45 15.39
CA ILE A 528 23.14 9.91 14.05
C ILE A 528 24.36 8.97 14.12
N GLU A 529 24.40 7.98 13.22
CA GLU A 529 25.54 7.08 13.04
C GLU A 529 26.79 7.85 12.61
N GLU A 530 27.90 7.70 13.35
CA GLU A 530 29.23 7.83 12.77
C GLU A 530 29.37 6.75 11.70
N VAL A 531 29.41 7.11 10.42
CA VAL A 531 30.07 6.28 9.41
C VAL A 531 31.48 6.01 9.95
N PRO A 532 32.05 4.79 9.86
CA PRO A 532 33.26 4.46 10.61
C PRO A 532 34.41 5.42 10.29
N GLY A 533 34.68 6.35 11.21
CA GLY A 533 35.73 7.37 11.12
C GLY A 533 35.27 8.71 10.52
N GLU A 534 34.94 9.67 11.40
CA GLU A 534 34.82 11.12 11.16
C GLU A 534 33.53 11.60 10.46
N PHE A 535 32.92 12.69 10.97
CA PHE A 535 31.76 13.32 10.33
C PHE A 535 32.14 13.84 8.95
N THR A 536 31.22 13.77 7.99
CA THR A 536 31.40 14.30 6.64
C THR A 536 30.27 15.25 6.29
N GLN A 537 30.49 16.10 5.28
CA GLN A 537 29.47 17.05 4.84
C GLN A 537 28.18 16.34 4.37
N ASP A 538 28.24 15.07 3.97
CA ASP A 538 27.10 14.22 3.60
C ASP A 538 26.14 13.95 4.77
N ASP A 539 26.62 14.04 6.01
CA ASP A 539 25.81 13.81 7.21
C ASP A 539 24.87 14.98 7.53
N LEU A 540 25.03 16.13 6.85
CA LEU A 540 24.19 17.31 6.98
C LEU A 540 23.09 17.32 5.91
N ALA A 541 21.90 16.87 6.29
CA ALA A 541 20.74 16.84 5.40
C ALA A 541 20.14 18.25 5.21
N GLU A 542 20.11 18.74 3.96
CA GLU A 542 19.65 20.09 3.59
C GLU A 542 18.19 20.39 3.99
N ASP A 543 17.40 19.35 4.22
CA ASP A 543 15.99 19.40 4.63
C ASP A 543 15.76 19.22 6.15
N ASP A 544 16.82 19.17 6.97
CA ASP A 544 16.74 18.99 8.41
C ASP A 544 17.48 20.11 9.21
N VAL A 545 17.22 20.14 10.53
CA VAL A 545 18.04 20.87 11.50
C VAL A 545 18.92 19.89 12.26
N MET A 546 20.22 20.18 12.31
CA MET A 546 21.23 19.32 12.90
C MET A 546 21.82 19.97 14.15
N LEU A 547 22.07 19.19 15.20
CA LEU A 547 22.78 19.61 16.41
C LEU A 547 24.14 18.93 16.46
N LEU A 548 25.21 19.69 16.30
CA LEU A 548 26.57 19.22 16.56
C LEU A 548 26.97 19.66 17.97
N ASP A 549 27.02 18.71 18.88
CA ASP A 549 27.50 18.90 20.24
C ASP A 549 29.01 18.68 20.29
N ALA A 550 29.78 19.77 20.42
CA ALA A 550 31.24 19.77 20.47
C ALA A 550 31.78 20.02 21.89
N TRP A 551 30.99 19.66 22.92
CA TRP A 551 31.28 19.83 24.35
C TRP A 551 31.36 21.29 24.84
N GLU A 552 32.30 22.08 24.34
CA GLU A 552 32.47 23.49 24.71
C GLU A 552 31.34 24.38 24.19
N GLN A 553 30.68 23.96 23.11
CA GLN A 553 29.56 24.65 22.49
C GLN A 553 28.69 23.65 21.71
N ILE A 554 27.43 24.02 21.50
CA ILE A 554 26.47 23.28 20.68
C ILE A 554 26.18 24.10 19.43
N PHE A 555 26.40 23.53 18.26
CA PHE A 555 26.04 24.15 17.00
C PHE A 555 24.66 23.65 16.54
N ILE A 556 23.81 24.58 16.11
CA ILE A 556 22.58 24.31 15.39
C ILE A 556 22.86 24.62 13.93
N TRP A 557 22.99 23.60 13.10
CA TRP A 557 23.09 23.78 11.65
C TRP A 557 21.70 23.68 11.03
N VAL A 558 21.33 24.69 10.25
CA VAL A 558 20.00 24.84 9.65
C VAL A 558 20.11 24.63 8.16
N GLY A 559 19.58 23.50 7.68
CA GLY A 559 19.43 23.20 6.26
C GLY A 559 18.58 24.25 5.54
N LYS A 560 18.93 24.53 4.29
CA LYS A 560 18.25 25.50 3.43
C LYS A 560 16.77 25.15 3.25
N ASP A 561 16.49 23.86 3.09
CA ASP A 561 15.17 23.30 2.82
C ASP A 561 14.47 22.78 4.08
N ALA A 562 15.06 23.01 5.27
CA ALA A 562 14.51 22.60 6.55
C ALA A 562 13.14 23.23 6.82
N ASN A 563 12.30 22.52 7.57
CA ASN A 563 10.94 22.97 7.88
C ASN A 563 10.95 24.27 8.71
N GLU A 564 10.10 25.25 8.38
CA GLU A 564 10.04 26.54 9.10
C GLU A 564 9.71 26.40 10.60
N VAL A 565 8.96 25.37 10.99
CA VAL A 565 8.70 25.06 12.41
C VAL A 565 9.96 24.52 13.09
N GLU A 566 10.74 23.67 12.41
CA GLU A 566 12.01 23.16 12.93
C GLU A 566 13.05 24.27 13.06
N LYS A 567 13.13 25.17 12.07
CA LYS A 567 13.99 26.36 12.10
C LYS A 567 13.70 27.23 13.32
N SER A 568 12.43 27.59 13.54
CA SER A 568 12.01 28.49 14.62
C SER A 568 12.16 27.88 16.03
N GLU A 569 12.01 26.56 16.16
CA GLU A 569 12.06 25.86 17.45
C GLU A 569 13.42 25.21 17.76
N SER A 570 14.37 25.27 16.82
CA SER A 570 15.72 24.70 16.94
C SER A 570 16.48 25.17 18.19
N LEU A 571 16.42 26.48 18.49
CA LEU A 571 17.10 27.05 19.66
C LEU A 571 16.51 26.54 20.98
N LYS A 572 15.18 26.40 21.04
CA LYS A 572 14.50 25.83 22.21
C LYS A 572 14.90 24.36 22.38
N SER A 573 14.95 23.62 21.29
CA SER A 573 15.33 22.21 21.25
C SER A 573 16.77 21.99 21.75
N ALA A 574 17.73 22.81 21.30
CA ALA A 574 19.12 22.75 21.75
C ALA A 574 19.29 23.10 23.24
N LYS A 575 18.55 24.10 23.74
CA LYS A 575 18.54 24.44 25.17
C LYS A 575 18.00 23.29 26.02
N MET A 576 16.92 22.68 25.55
CA MET A 576 16.28 21.57 26.27
C MET A 576 17.18 20.33 26.26
N TYR A 577 17.84 20.03 25.14
CA TYR A 577 18.91 19.02 25.06
C TYR A 577 20.02 19.26 26.09
N LEU A 578 20.52 20.50 26.17
CA LEU A 578 21.56 20.89 27.14
C LEU A 578 21.09 20.75 28.60
N GLU A 579 19.83 21.10 28.88
CA GLU A 579 19.23 20.99 30.22
C GLU A 579 19.06 19.55 30.68
N THR A 580 18.87 18.62 29.75
CA THR A 580 18.69 17.18 29.98
C THR A 580 19.99 16.37 29.83
N ASP A 581 21.12 17.00 29.50
CA ASP A 581 22.38 16.26 29.28
C ASP A 581 22.84 15.55 30.58
N PRO A 582 23.01 14.21 30.56
CA PRO A 582 23.33 13.43 31.76
C PRO A 582 24.75 13.65 32.29
N SER A 583 25.63 14.32 31.54
CA SER A 583 27.01 14.61 31.93
C SER A 583 27.16 15.70 33.00
N GLY A 584 26.08 16.43 33.31
CA GLY A 584 26.11 17.52 34.28
C GLY A 584 26.89 18.77 33.80
N ARG A 585 27.08 18.91 32.48
CA ARG A 585 27.73 20.08 31.85
C ARG A 585 27.03 21.41 32.17
N ASP A 586 27.78 22.52 32.06
CA ASP A 586 27.27 23.86 32.39
C ASP A 586 26.07 24.22 31.50
N LYS A 587 24.93 24.53 32.11
CA LYS A 587 23.71 24.94 31.39
C LYS A 587 23.86 26.26 30.63
N ARG A 588 24.98 26.97 30.83
CA ARG A 588 25.38 28.18 30.09
C ARG A 588 26.28 27.88 28.90
N THR A 589 26.52 26.61 28.56
CA THR A 589 27.24 26.24 27.33
C THR A 589 26.68 27.00 26.13
N PRO A 590 27.53 27.72 25.37
CA PRO A 590 27.10 28.49 24.20
C PRO A 590 26.39 27.62 23.17
N ILE A 591 25.28 28.15 22.63
CA ILE A 591 24.54 27.56 21.51
C ILE A 591 24.68 28.50 20.31
N VAL A 592 25.21 28.01 19.20
CA VAL A 592 25.56 28.80 18.00
C VAL A 592 24.71 28.34 16.82
N ILE A 593 23.94 29.24 16.20
CA ILE A 593 23.12 28.92 15.03
C ILE A 593 23.92 29.21 13.75
N ILE A 594 23.93 28.25 12.84
CA ILE A 594 24.62 28.26 11.56
C ILE A 594 23.60 27.94 10.46
N LYS A 595 23.71 28.61 9.32
CA LYS A 595 22.86 28.36 8.15
C LYS A 595 23.67 27.66 7.07
N GLN A 596 23.01 26.78 6.31
CA GLN A 596 23.62 26.13 5.16
C GLN A 596 24.24 27.16 4.19
N GLY A 597 25.45 26.87 3.73
CA GLY A 597 26.25 27.73 2.84
C GLY A 597 26.92 28.93 3.51
N HIS A 598 26.78 29.06 4.84
CA HIS A 598 27.39 30.13 5.64
C HIS A 598 28.10 29.56 6.88
N GLU A 599 28.62 28.35 6.77
CA GLU A 599 29.28 27.64 7.86
C GLU A 599 30.64 28.25 8.20
N PRO A 600 30.89 28.63 9.47
CA PRO A 600 32.19 29.16 9.88
C PRO A 600 33.24 28.03 9.94
N PRO A 601 34.55 28.36 9.83
CA PRO A 601 35.63 27.39 10.00
C PRO A 601 35.61 26.62 11.33
N THR A 602 35.06 27.24 12.39
CA THR A 602 34.88 26.62 13.71
C THR A 602 33.83 25.50 13.72
N PHE A 603 33.02 25.39 12.67
CA PHE A 603 32.06 24.32 12.44
C PHE A 603 32.55 23.35 11.38
N THR A 604 32.97 23.85 10.21
CA THR A 604 33.38 22.98 9.09
C THR A 604 34.61 22.13 9.41
N GLY A 605 35.47 22.58 10.33
CA GLY A 605 36.62 21.82 10.81
C GLY A 605 36.29 20.52 11.56
N TRP A 606 35.02 20.29 11.92
CA TRP A 606 34.55 19.02 12.49
C TRP A 606 34.18 17.96 11.44
N PHE A 607 34.16 18.34 10.16
CA PHE A 607 33.75 17.49 9.06
C PHE A 607 34.93 17.27 8.11
N LEU A 608 35.33 16.01 7.92
CA LEU A 608 36.44 15.66 7.05
C LEU A 608 36.09 15.93 5.58
N GLY A 609 37.02 16.53 4.84
CA GLY A 609 36.87 16.73 3.39
C GLY A 609 35.80 17.74 2.99
N TRP A 610 35.52 18.74 3.85
CA TRP A 610 34.53 19.78 3.56
C TRP A 610 34.78 20.49 2.21
N ASP A 611 33.79 20.45 1.32
CA ASP A 611 33.81 21.13 0.03
C ASP A 611 32.89 22.36 0.09
N SER A 612 33.51 23.54 0.05
CA SER A 612 32.82 24.83 0.04
C SER A 612 31.98 25.08 -1.23
N SER A 613 32.10 24.24 -2.25
CA SER A 613 31.38 24.35 -3.53
C SER A 613 30.26 23.33 -3.73
N ARG A 614 30.02 22.46 -2.73
CA ARG A 614 29.04 21.36 -2.81
C ARG A 614 27.58 21.83 -2.94
N TRP A 615 27.23 22.93 -2.28
CA TRP A 615 25.92 23.59 -2.28
C TRP A 615 26.10 25.09 -2.55
#